data_AF-A0A947FD39-F1
#
_entry.id   AF-A0A947FD39-F1
#
_cell.length_a   1.000
_cell.length_b   1.000
_cell.length_c   1.000
_cell.angle_alpha   90.00
_cell.angle_beta   90.00
_cell.angle_gamma   90.00
#
_symmetry.space_group_name_H-M   'P 1'
#
loop_
_entity.id
_entity.type
_entity.pdbx_description
1 polymer ?
#
loop_
_entity_poly.entity_id
_entity_poly.type
_entity_poly.pdbx_seq_one_letter_code
_entity_poly.pdbx_strand_id
1 'polypeptide(L)'
;MPDLSLGTWIVIVVGWIVVNQQNNARETRKELRARLDVVQAWTFELVELAIGYHTDEPKSPDKYSNKYQERRIKSRIDRVTRAVSALGRSTLGKRLYRPTHEAFYFRQAVTLHNFETAEYKPQAPDSELVENIAMTAQSLVETLEEAYSERYHLAWLRRLRLWCRSTLK
;
A
#
# COMPACT_ATOMS: atom_id res chain seq x y z
N MET A 1 4.57 -14.02 -54.94
CA MET A 1 4.35 -13.56 -53.56
C MET A 1 4.23 -12.05 -53.64
N PRO A 2 3.16 -11.41 -53.13
CA PRO A 2 3.06 -9.96 -53.20
C PRO A 2 4.16 -9.34 -52.34
N ASP A 3 5.05 -8.56 -52.95
CA ASP A 3 6.08 -7.80 -52.25
C ASP A 3 5.38 -6.79 -51.34
N LEU A 4 5.37 -7.09 -50.05
CA LEU A 4 4.86 -6.17 -49.03
C LEU A 4 5.63 -4.87 -49.15
N SER A 5 4.93 -3.81 -49.56
CA SER A 5 5.51 -2.48 -49.71
C SER A 5 6.19 -2.07 -48.40
N LEU A 6 7.30 -1.33 -48.51
CA LEU A 6 8.07 -0.83 -47.37
C LEU A 6 7.17 -0.07 -46.36
N GLY A 7 6.10 0.58 -46.83
CA GLY A 7 5.08 1.22 -46.00
C GLY A 7 4.29 0.25 -45.12
N THR A 8 3.95 -0.94 -45.62
CA THR A 8 3.26 -1.98 -44.84
C THR A 8 4.13 -2.46 -43.69
N TRP A 9 5.42 -2.65 -43.93
CA TRP A 9 6.39 -3.04 -42.88
C TRP A 9 6.55 -1.96 -41.80
N ILE A 10 6.59 -0.69 -42.18
CA ILE A 10 6.65 0.42 -41.20
C ILE A 10 5.41 0.40 -40.28
N VAL A 11 4.22 0.25 -40.84
CA VAL A 11 2.97 0.21 -40.06
C VAL A 11 2.96 -0.99 -39.10
N ILE A 12 3.41 -2.16 -39.56
CA ILE A 12 3.50 -3.36 -38.72
C ILE A 12 4.47 -3.12 -37.55
N VAL A 13 5.65 -2.58 -37.81
CA VAL A 13 6.67 -2.32 -36.78
C VAL A 13 6.17 -1.30 -35.76
N VAL A 14 5.56 -0.20 -36.21
CA VAL A 14 4.99 0.82 -35.32
C VAL A 14 3.86 0.24 -34.48
N GLY A 15 2.95 -0.53 -35.11
CA GLY A 15 1.86 -1.20 -34.40
C GLY A 15 2.38 -2.16 -33.32
N TRP A 16 3.41 -2.93 -33.64
CA TRP A 16 4.04 -3.85 -32.68
C TRP A 16 4.67 -3.09 -31.50
N ILE A 17 5.38 -1.99 -31.74
CA ILE A 17 5.96 -1.16 -30.68
C ILE A 17 4.87 -0.61 -29.76
N VAL A 18 3.77 -0.10 -30.31
CA VAL A 18 2.65 0.44 -29.53
C VAL A 18 2.01 -0.65 -28.67
N VAL A 19 1.71 -1.81 -29.23
CA VAL A 19 1.12 -2.94 -28.49
C VAL A 19 2.06 -3.41 -27.39
N ASN A 20 3.36 -3.53 -27.67
CA ASN A 20 4.35 -3.95 -26.67
C ASN A 20 4.44 -2.96 -25.50
N GLN A 21 4.43 -1.65 -25.79
CA GLN A 21 4.41 -0.62 -24.74
C GLN A 21 3.13 -0.65 -23.90
N GLN A 22 1.97 -0.83 -24.53
CA GLN A 22 0.68 -0.93 -23.82
C GLN A 22 0.63 -2.18 -22.94
N ASN A 23 1.13 -3.32 -23.42
CA ASN A 23 1.21 -4.54 -22.65
C ASN A 23 2.12 -4.38 -21.44
N ASN A 24 3.34 -3.85 -21.61
CA ASN A 24 4.25 -3.62 -20.50
C ASN A 24 3.65 -2.66 -19.45
N ALA A 25 3.00 -1.57 -19.87
CA ALA A 25 2.34 -0.65 -18.97
C ALA A 25 1.20 -1.32 -18.18
N ARG A 26 0.43 -2.20 -18.83
CA ARG A 26 -0.64 -2.98 -18.18
C ARG A 26 -0.07 -3.95 -17.16
N GLU A 27 1.00 -4.67 -17.49
CA GLU A 27 1.62 -5.63 -16.58
C GLU A 27 2.25 -4.93 -15.36
N THR A 28 3.01 -3.84 -15.56
CA THR A 28 3.54 -3.04 -14.44
C THR A 28 2.45 -2.53 -13.51
N ARG A 29 1.29 -2.12 -14.06
CA ARG A 29 0.14 -1.69 -13.25
C ARG A 29 -0.44 -2.83 -12.41
N LYS A 30 -0.56 -4.04 -12.97
CA LYS A 30 -1.04 -5.23 -12.24
C LYS A 30 -0.06 -5.64 -11.15
N GLU A 31 1.24 -5.67 -11.45
CA GLU A 31 2.27 -6.00 -10.45
C GLU A 31 2.23 -5.05 -9.27
N LEU A 32 2.09 -3.74 -9.52
CA LEU A 32 1.99 -2.77 -8.44
C LEU A 32 0.70 -2.96 -7.63
N ARG A 33 -0.43 -3.22 -8.30
CA ARG A 33 -1.70 -3.51 -7.63
C ARG A 33 -1.57 -4.71 -6.69
N ALA A 34 -0.99 -5.81 -7.18
CA ALA A 34 -0.76 -7.00 -6.37
C ALA A 34 0.11 -6.72 -5.14
N ARG A 35 1.14 -5.87 -5.27
CA ARG A 35 1.97 -5.47 -4.12
C ARG A 35 1.20 -4.62 -3.10
N LEU A 36 0.31 -3.75 -3.57
CA LEU A 36 -0.55 -2.94 -2.69
C LEU A 36 -1.55 -3.81 -1.93
N ASP A 37 -2.22 -4.74 -2.61
CA ASP A 37 -3.17 -5.68 -2.00
C ASP A 37 -2.49 -6.50 -0.88
N VAL A 38 -1.25 -6.93 -1.12
CA VAL A 38 -0.44 -7.65 -0.13
C VAL A 38 -0.11 -6.79 1.10
N VAL A 39 0.25 -5.51 0.90
CA VAL A 39 0.53 -4.60 2.01
C VAL A 39 -0.74 -4.30 2.81
N GLN A 40 -1.87 -4.08 2.12
CA GLN A 40 -3.17 -3.88 2.75
C GLN A 40 -3.56 -5.09 3.63
N ALA A 41 -3.39 -6.31 3.10
CA ALA A 41 -3.63 -7.53 3.88
C ALA A 41 -2.74 -7.59 5.14
N TRP A 42 -1.43 -7.31 5.01
CA TRP A 42 -0.54 -7.29 6.17
C TRP A 42 -0.87 -6.21 7.19
N THR A 43 -1.37 -5.05 6.74
CA THR A 43 -1.84 -3.97 7.62
C THR A 43 -3.03 -4.44 8.44
N PHE A 44 -4.05 -5.04 7.82
CA PHE A 44 -5.22 -5.55 8.55
C PHE A 44 -4.91 -6.74 9.46
N GLU A 45 -4.04 -7.67 9.02
CA GLU A 45 -3.52 -8.73 9.90
C GLU A 45 -2.83 -8.14 11.16
N LEU A 46 -2.10 -7.03 10.99
CA LEU A 46 -1.45 -6.35 12.11
C LEU A 46 -2.46 -5.64 13.01
N VAL A 47 -3.52 -5.05 12.46
CA VAL A 47 -4.63 -4.48 13.24
C VAL A 47 -5.26 -5.55 14.12
N GLU A 48 -5.61 -6.70 13.57
CA GLU A 48 -6.20 -7.81 14.33
C GLU A 48 -5.27 -8.27 15.47
N LEU A 49 -3.97 -8.41 15.19
CA LEU A 49 -2.97 -8.77 16.20
C LEU A 49 -2.81 -7.70 17.29
N ALA A 50 -2.81 -6.43 16.90
CA ALA A 50 -2.64 -5.30 17.81
C ALA A 50 -3.86 -5.13 18.71
N ILE A 51 -5.06 -5.15 18.13
CA ILE A 51 -6.32 -5.09 18.89
C ILE A 51 -6.39 -6.29 19.83
N GLY A 52 -6.15 -7.50 19.34
CA GLY A 52 -6.13 -8.70 20.17
C GLY A 52 -5.14 -8.59 21.33
N TYR A 53 -3.93 -8.08 21.09
CA TYR A 53 -2.95 -7.83 22.16
C TYR A 53 -3.43 -6.79 23.17
N HIS A 54 -4.11 -5.72 22.75
CA HIS A 54 -4.54 -4.64 23.64
C HIS A 54 -5.86 -4.93 24.36
N THR A 55 -6.72 -5.79 23.83
CA THR A 55 -8.05 -6.08 24.40
C THR A 55 -8.15 -7.43 25.13
N ASP A 56 -7.33 -8.42 24.79
CA ASP A 56 -7.40 -9.72 25.45
C ASP A 56 -6.93 -9.60 26.91
N GLU A 57 -7.73 -10.13 27.85
CA GLU A 57 -7.19 -10.49 29.15
C GLU A 57 -6.04 -11.50 28.95
N PRO A 58 -4.96 -11.44 29.74
CA PRO A 58 -3.85 -12.37 29.59
C PRO A 58 -4.34 -13.81 29.77
N LYS A 59 -4.61 -14.51 28.66
CA LYS A 59 -5.19 -15.87 28.60
C LYS A 59 -4.28 -16.95 29.23
N SER A 60 -3.07 -16.59 29.66
CA SER A 60 -2.20 -17.45 30.46
C SER A 60 -1.25 -16.58 31.31
N PRO A 61 -0.98 -16.95 32.58
CA PRO A 61 0.02 -16.30 33.42
C PRO A 61 1.46 -16.51 32.94
N ASP A 62 1.67 -17.25 31.84
CA ASP A 62 3.00 -17.38 31.25
C ASP A 62 3.46 -16.04 30.67
N LYS A 63 4.43 -15.45 31.36
CA LYS A 63 5.31 -14.33 30.96
C LYS A 63 5.86 -14.42 29.52
N TYR A 64 5.71 -15.58 28.87
CA TYR A 64 6.10 -15.86 27.49
C TYR A 64 5.00 -15.53 26.46
N SER A 65 3.71 -15.49 26.83
CA SER A 65 2.61 -15.19 25.90
C SER A 65 2.67 -13.75 25.39
N ASN A 66 2.73 -12.77 26.30
CA ASN A 66 2.71 -11.35 25.91
C ASN A 66 3.99 -10.95 25.17
N LYS A 67 5.16 -11.40 25.65
CA LYS A 67 6.44 -11.13 24.96
C LYS A 67 6.52 -11.75 23.57
N TYR A 68 5.92 -12.93 23.37
CA TYR A 68 5.85 -13.54 22.05
C TYR A 68 4.96 -12.71 21.11
N GLN A 69 3.79 -12.28 21.59
CA GLN A 69 2.89 -11.42 20.83
C GLN A 69 3.52 -10.06 20.49
N GLU A 70 4.21 -9.41 21.43
CA GLU A 70 4.98 -8.18 21.21
C GLU A 70 6.01 -8.34 20.09
N ARG A 71 6.81 -9.41 20.14
CA ARG A 71 7.80 -9.72 19.09
C ARG A 71 7.14 -9.95 17.74
N ARG A 72 6.00 -10.64 17.71
CA ARG A 72 5.22 -10.88 16.50
C ARG A 72 4.70 -9.58 15.92
N ILE A 73 4.13 -8.70 16.75
CA ILE A 73 3.65 -7.36 16.36
C ILE A 73 4.81 -6.52 15.81
N LYS A 74 5.95 -6.47 16.49
CA LYS A 74 7.16 -5.76 16.03
C LYS A 74 7.62 -6.25 14.66
N SER A 75 7.72 -7.57 14.47
CA SER A 75 8.11 -8.16 13.20
C SER A 75 7.15 -7.76 12.06
N ARG A 76 5.85 -7.69 12.36
CA ARG A 76 4.81 -7.29 11.40
C ARG A 76 4.85 -5.80 11.09
N ILE A 77 5.04 -4.94 12.09
CA ILE A 77 5.28 -3.50 11.90
C ILE A 77 6.48 -3.28 10.97
N ASP A 78 7.59 -3.96 11.23
CA ASP A 78 8.80 -3.83 10.41
C ASP A 78 8.54 -4.25 8.96
N ARG A 79 7.80 -5.34 8.76
CA ARG A 79 7.42 -5.82 7.43
C ARG A 79 6.57 -4.79 6.69
N VAL A 80 5.50 -4.28 7.31
CA VAL A 80 4.61 -3.27 6.72
C VAL A 80 5.39 -2.00 6.41
N THR A 81 6.15 -1.47 7.38
CA THR A 81 6.91 -0.21 7.22
C THR A 81 7.94 -0.31 6.09
N ARG A 82 8.65 -1.44 5.97
CA ARG A 82 9.62 -1.67 4.88
C ARG A 82 8.92 -1.77 3.52
N ALA A 83 7.80 -2.48 3.45
CA ALA A 83 7.04 -2.64 2.21
C ALA A 83 6.47 -1.30 1.73
N VAL A 84 5.86 -0.52 2.63
CA VAL A 84 5.36 0.84 2.34
C VAL A 84 6.51 1.75 1.90
N SER A 85 7.66 1.70 2.58
CA SER A 85 8.85 2.47 2.18
C SER A 85 9.36 2.10 0.79
N ALA A 86 9.36 0.81 0.44
CA ALA A 86 9.77 0.33 -0.87
C ALA A 86 8.80 0.79 -1.97
N LEU A 87 7.49 0.74 -1.72
CA LEU A 87 6.46 1.25 -2.64
C LEU A 87 6.58 2.77 -2.84
N GLY A 88 6.76 3.51 -1.76
CA GLY A 88 6.92 4.98 -1.80
C GLY A 88 8.12 5.42 -2.63
N ARG A 89 9.30 4.82 -2.41
CA ARG A 89 10.54 5.23 -3.11
C ARG A 89 10.57 4.84 -4.58
N SER A 90 10.08 3.66 -4.93
CA SER A 90 10.29 3.08 -6.26
C SER A 90 9.12 3.28 -7.22
N THR A 91 7.88 3.39 -6.70
CA THR A 91 6.69 3.13 -7.52
C THR A 91 5.56 4.13 -7.37
N LEU A 92 5.52 4.97 -6.34
CA LEU A 92 4.41 5.94 -6.17
C LEU A 92 4.81 7.40 -6.47
N GLY A 93 6.09 7.70 -6.66
CA GLY A 93 6.58 9.03 -7.05
C GLY A 93 6.93 9.94 -5.86
N LYS A 94 7.47 11.13 -6.14
CA LYS A 94 8.05 12.06 -5.14
C LYS A 94 7.07 13.06 -4.52
N ARG A 95 5.75 12.80 -4.52
CA ARG A 95 4.76 13.79 -4.06
C ARG A 95 4.66 13.89 -2.53
N LEU A 96 4.06 14.98 -2.04
CA LEU A 96 4.05 15.41 -0.63
C LEU A 96 3.30 14.47 0.32
N TYR A 97 2.25 13.78 -0.14
CA TYR A 97 1.59 12.75 0.65
C TYR A 97 2.45 11.50 0.65
N ARG A 98 3.17 11.31 1.74
CA ARG A 98 4.12 10.22 1.89
C ARG A 98 3.42 9.08 2.62
N PRO A 99 3.15 7.93 1.95
CA PRO A 99 2.69 6.72 2.64
C PRO A 99 3.58 6.33 3.83
N THR A 100 4.86 6.73 3.82
CA THR A 100 5.78 6.52 4.94
C THR A 100 5.43 7.31 6.20
N HIS A 101 4.74 8.45 6.07
CA HIS A 101 4.25 9.26 7.18
C HIS A 101 3.05 8.59 7.84
N GLU A 102 2.07 8.13 7.06
CA GLU A 102 0.94 7.35 7.60
C GLU A 102 1.42 6.03 8.23
N ALA A 103 2.42 5.37 7.64
CA ALA A 103 3.02 4.18 8.24
C ALA A 103 3.70 4.47 9.59
N PHE A 104 4.22 5.70 9.78
CA PHE A 104 4.77 6.13 11.06
C PHE A 104 3.65 6.30 12.10
N TYR A 105 2.55 6.97 11.77
CA TYR A 105 1.41 7.12 12.69
C TYR A 105 0.74 5.79 13.03
N PHE A 106 0.57 4.92 12.05
CA PHE A 106 0.03 3.58 12.28
C PHE A 106 0.95 2.78 13.22
N ARG A 107 2.26 2.79 12.99
CA ARG A 107 3.22 2.18 13.91
C ARG A 107 3.11 2.79 15.31
N GLN A 108 3.00 4.11 15.40
CA GLN A 108 2.87 4.81 16.67
C GLN A 108 1.61 4.31 17.38
N ALA A 109 0.44 4.35 16.74
CA ALA A 109 -0.83 3.90 17.31
C ALA A 109 -0.76 2.45 17.84
N VAL A 110 -0.16 1.52 17.09
CA VAL A 110 -0.02 0.12 17.53
C VAL A 110 0.87 -0.02 18.77
N THR A 111 1.90 0.82 18.87
CA THR A 111 2.92 0.77 19.94
C THR A 111 2.66 1.79 21.06
N LEU A 112 1.61 2.59 20.96
CA LEU A 112 1.30 3.67 21.89
C LEU A 112 0.59 3.08 23.11
N HIS A 113 1.09 3.41 24.30
CA HIS A 113 0.53 3.02 25.59
C HIS A 113 0.42 1.50 25.79
N ASN A 114 0.92 1.00 26.92
CA ASN A 114 0.75 -0.41 27.31
C ASN A 114 1.45 -1.46 26.40
N PHE A 115 2.26 -1.03 25.43
CA PHE A 115 3.13 -1.90 24.63
C PHE A 115 4.51 -2.01 25.29
N GLU A 116 4.97 -3.24 25.57
CA GLU A 116 6.24 -3.53 26.28
C GLU A 116 6.33 -2.95 27.70
N THR A 117 5.21 -2.81 28.40
CA THR A 117 5.19 -2.34 29.79
C THR A 117 5.40 -3.48 30.78
N ALA A 118 5.94 -3.15 31.96
CA ALA A 118 6.07 -4.11 33.06
C ALA A 118 4.71 -4.52 33.63
N GLU A 119 3.73 -3.60 33.59
CA GLU A 119 2.35 -3.81 33.98
C GLU A 119 1.46 -3.68 32.75
N TYR A 120 1.00 -4.83 32.24
CA TYR A 120 0.04 -4.88 31.14
C TYR A 120 -1.38 -4.63 31.67
N LYS A 121 -2.11 -3.71 31.04
CA LYS A 121 -3.50 -3.38 31.37
C LYS A 121 -4.39 -3.56 30.14
N PRO A 122 -5.30 -4.57 30.12
CA PRO A 122 -6.20 -4.74 29.00
C PRO A 122 -7.06 -3.49 28.81
N GLN A 123 -7.30 -3.13 27.56
CA GLN A 123 -8.11 -2.00 27.15
C GLN A 123 -9.51 -2.47 26.78
N ALA A 124 -10.49 -1.60 26.99
CA ALA A 124 -11.84 -1.86 26.50
C ALA A 124 -11.85 -1.94 24.96
N PRO A 125 -12.73 -2.75 24.36
CA PRO A 125 -12.91 -2.78 22.91
C PRO A 125 -13.25 -1.41 22.31
N ASP A 126 -13.99 -0.58 23.06
CA ASP A 126 -14.38 0.78 22.67
C ASP A 126 -13.39 1.85 23.15
N SER A 127 -12.16 1.45 23.50
CA SER A 127 -11.13 2.39 23.92
C SER A 127 -10.63 3.22 22.73
N GLU A 128 -10.28 4.47 23.01
CA GLU A 128 -9.69 5.39 22.03
C GLU A 128 -8.42 4.81 21.37
N LEU A 129 -7.67 3.96 22.09
CA LEU A 129 -6.50 3.27 21.57
C LEU A 129 -6.87 2.31 20.42
N VAL A 130 -7.89 1.46 20.64
CA VAL A 130 -8.35 0.49 19.62
C VAL A 130 -8.90 1.21 18.40
N GLU A 131 -9.68 2.26 18.63
CA GLU A 131 -10.20 3.12 17.55
C GLU A 131 -9.07 3.78 16.75
N ASN A 132 -8.06 4.34 17.44
CA ASN A 132 -6.90 4.97 16.80
C ASN A 132 -6.08 3.99 15.95
N ILE A 133 -5.93 2.73 16.38
CA ILE A 133 -5.27 1.69 15.58
C ILE A 133 -6.04 1.46 14.28
N ALA A 134 -7.37 1.31 14.35
CA ALA A 134 -8.20 1.10 13.17
C ALA A 134 -8.20 2.31 12.22
N MET A 135 -8.33 3.52 12.76
CA MET A 135 -8.34 4.76 11.96
C MET A 135 -7.01 5.00 11.23
N THR A 136 -5.88 4.84 11.93
CA THR A 136 -4.56 5.04 11.30
C THR A 136 -4.22 3.97 10.28
N ALA A 137 -4.68 2.73 10.48
CA ALA A 137 -4.57 1.68 9.48
C ALA A 137 -5.36 2.01 8.20
N GLN A 138 -6.60 2.49 8.36
CA GLN A 138 -7.44 2.90 7.25
C GLN A 138 -6.82 4.08 6.49
N SER A 139 -6.35 5.12 7.20
CA SER A 139 -5.63 6.26 6.61
C SER A 139 -4.43 5.83 5.76
N LEU A 140 -3.63 4.87 6.26
CA LEU A 140 -2.50 4.32 5.53
C LEU A 140 -2.93 3.63 4.22
N VAL A 141 -3.98 2.82 4.27
CA VAL A 141 -4.50 2.11 3.09
C VAL A 141 -5.07 3.10 2.07
N GLU A 142 -5.86 4.07 2.52
CA GLU A 142 -6.43 5.11 1.65
C GLU A 142 -5.35 5.94 0.97
N THR A 143 -4.31 6.33 1.71
CA THR A 143 -3.18 7.08 1.15
C THR A 143 -2.41 6.26 0.11
N LEU A 144 -2.26 4.95 0.31
CA LEU A 144 -1.66 4.04 -0.67
C LEU A 144 -2.51 3.92 -1.94
N GLU A 145 -3.83 3.82 -1.79
CA GLU A 145 -4.80 3.76 -2.89
C GLU A 145 -4.89 5.07 -3.68
N GLU A 146 -4.86 6.21 -2.99
CA GLU A 146 -4.81 7.52 -3.61
C GLU A 146 -3.54 7.67 -4.44
N ALA A 147 -2.37 7.32 -3.87
CA ALA A 147 -1.11 7.37 -4.59
C ALA A 147 -1.09 6.47 -5.84
N TYR A 148 -1.71 5.29 -5.76
CA TYR A 148 -1.90 4.40 -6.91
C TYR A 148 -2.81 5.03 -7.97
N SER A 149 -3.95 5.57 -7.54
CA SER A 149 -4.95 6.21 -8.38
C SER A 149 -4.37 7.43 -9.10
N GLU A 150 -3.61 8.27 -8.42
CA GLU A 150 -2.95 9.42 -9.04
C GLU A 150 -2.00 8.98 -10.18
N ARG A 151 -1.27 7.88 -9.99
CA ARG A 151 -0.31 7.38 -10.98
C ARG A 151 -0.99 6.86 -12.25
N TYR A 152 -2.13 6.17 -12.14
CA TYR A 152 -2.75 5.47 -13.28
C TYR A 152 -4.09 6.04 -13.75
N HIS A 153 -4.92 6.63 -12.87
CA HIS A 153 -6.22 7.21 -13.23
C HIS A 153 -6.14 8.68 -13.71
N LEU A 154 -5.16 9.48 -13.29
CA LEU A 154 -5.05 10.87 -13.81
C LEU A 154 -4.28 10.97 -15.13
N ALA A 155 -3.46 9.97 -15.45
CA ALA A 155 -2.61 9.97 -16.65
C ALA A 155 -3.41 9.80 -17.95
N TRP A 156 -4.45 8.97 -17.97
CA TRP A 156 -5.27 8.75 -19.17
C TRP A 156 -6.15 9.97 -19.49
N LEU A 157 -6.73 10.62 -18.47
CA LEU A 157 -7.51 11.86 -18.62
C LEU A 157 -6.65 13.01 -19.18
N ARG A 158 -5.40 13.15 -18.74
CA ARG A 158 -4.48 14.17 -19.27
C ARG A 158 -4.12 13.92 -20.74
N ARG A 159 -3.94 12.66 -21.16
CA ARG A 159 -3.67 12.32 -22.56
C ARG A 159 -4.87 12.58 -23.47
N LEU A 160 -6.09 12.23 -23.03
CA LEU A 160 -7.32 12.56 -23.75
C LEU A 160 -7.52 14.07 -23.90
N ARG A 161 -7.26 14.84 -22.83
CA ARG A 161 -7.41 16.31 -22.86
C ARG A 161 -6.41 17.00 -23.79
N LEU A 162 -5.20 16.47 -23.92
CA LEU A 162 -4.20 16.95 -24.89
C LEU A 162 -4.59 16.60 -26.33
N TRP A 163 -5.14 15.41 -26.56
CA TRP A 163 -5.62 14.97 -27.87
C TRP A 163 -6.86 15.75 -28.36
N CYS A 164 -7.79 16.07 -27.47
CA CYS A 164 -8.92 16.97 -27.80
C CYS A 164 -8.47 18.41 -28.08
N ARG A 165 -7.35 18.88 -27.51
CA ARG A 165 -6.83 20.23 -27.78
C ARG A 165 -6.07 20.34 -29.10
N SER A 166 -5.48 19.27 -29.61
CA SER A 166 -4.77 19.26 -30.89
C SER A 166 -5.69 19.07 -32.11
N THR A 167 -6.94 18.67 -31.89
CA THR A 167 -7.96 18.44 -32.94
C THR A 167 -8.90 19.63 -33.12
N LEU A 168 -8.74 20.68 -32.31
CA LEU A 168 -9.53 21.92 -32.31
C LEU A 168 -8.74 23.14 -32.86
N LYS A 169 -7.65 22.90 -33.59
CA LYS A 169 -6.91 23.88 -34.41
C LYS A 169 -6.83 23.36 -35.83
#